data_AF-A0A285NAF2-F1
#
_entry.id   AF-A0A285NAF2-F1
#
_cell.length_a   1.000
_cell.length_b   1.000
_cell.length_c   1.000
_cell.angle_alpha   90.00
_cell.angle_beta   90.00
_cell.angle_gamma   90.00
#
_symmetry.space_group_name_H-M   'P 1'
#
loop_
_entity.id
_entity.type
_entity.pdbx_description
1 polymer ?
#
loop_
_entity_poly.entity_id
_entity_poly.type
_entity_poly.pdbx_seq_one_letter_code
_entity_poly.pdbx_strand_id
1 'polypeptide(L)'
;MPDPFREENLSQFSNYLFSSITIMPVYIIYSFPVIILYGIVTSVISEKTGEAIAAKTQDKKAEIIVSGAMHVVFGLILFWFSLGASVLFFITDRILKYRHYEYRWRQAVKSLAVPSVTFCLCMAVVWWPDLF
;
A
#
# COMPACT_ATOMS: atom_id res chain seq x y z
N MET A 1 10.62 17.48 -3.04
CA MET A 1 10.63 16.07 -2.63
C MET A 1 11.91 15.81 -1.87
N PRO A 2 11.84 15.09 -0.74
CA PRO A 2 13.04 14.61 -0.04
C PRO A 2 13.81 13.63 -0.96
N ASP A 3 15.13 13.73 -1.01
CA ASP A 3 16.00 12.89 -1.84
C ASP A 3 17.05 12.18 -0.95
N PRO A 4 16.93 10.86 -0.75
CA PRO A 4 17.79 10.11 0.18
C PRO A 4 19.22 9.91 -0.34
N PHE A 5 19.50 10.19 -1.62
CA PHE A 5 20.80 9.94 -2.23
C PHE A 5 21.69 11.19 -2.33
N ARG A 6 21.21 12.33 -1.80
CA ARG A 6 21.89 13.63 -1.90
C ARG A 6 22.68 14.01 -0.65
N GLU A 7 22.69 13.16 0.38
CA GLU A 7 23.14 13.56 1.71
C GLU A 7 24.52 13.03 2.05
N GLU A 8 25.39 13.93 2.47
CA GLU A 8 26.78 13.62 2.87
C GLU A 8 27.02 13.84 4.38
N ASN A 9 26.09 14.50 5.11
CA ASN A 9 26.28 14.89 6.51
C ASN A 9 25.01 14.75 7.39
N LEU A 10 25.19 14.63 8.71
CA LEU A 10 24.10 14.44 9.70
C LEU A 10 23.06 15.58 9.75
N SER A 11 23.47 16.82 9.51
CA SER A 11 22.55 17.97 9.46
C SER A 11 21.63 17.91 8.24
N GLN A 12 22.12 17.35 7.12
CA GLN A 12 21.31 17.14 5.92
C GLN A 12 20.28 16.03 6.13
N PHE A 13 20.62 15.01 6.93
CA PHE A 13 19.70 13.94 7.33
C PHE A 13 18.53 14.39 8.16
N SER A 14 18.76 15.27 9.14
CA SER A 14 17.65 15.86 9.90
C SER A 14 16.71 16.66 9.00
N ASN A 15 17.25 17.44 8.07
CA ASN A 15 16.47 18.22 7.11
C ASN A 15 15.67 17.33 6.15
N TYR A 16 16.23 16.20 5.72
CA TYR A 16 15.53 15.22 4.89
C TYR A 16 14.39 14.53 5.62
N LEU A 17 14.60 14.10 6.87
CA LEU A 17 13.54 13.50 7.66
C LEU A 17 12.40 14.50 7.87
N PHE A 18 12.72 15.76 8.18
CA PHE A 18 11.72 16.81 8.31
C PHE A 18 10.97 17.05 6.99
N SER A 19 11.68 17.16 5.87
CA SER A 19 11.09 17.29 4.52
C SER A 19 10.23 16.09 4.14
N SER A 20 10.61 14.88 4.58
CA SER A 20 9.86 13.64 4.37
C SER A 20 8.57 13.58 5.18
N ILE A 21 8.63 13.98 6.46
CA ILE A 21 7.45 14.03 7.33
C ILE A 21 6.46 15.08 6.82
N THR A 22 6.96 16.24 6.39
CA THR A 22 6.11 17.35 5.94
C THR A 22 5.43 17.12 4.59
N ILE A 23 6.02 16.33 3.68
CA ILE A 23 5.37 15.93 2.42
C ILE A 23 4.38 14.78 2.60
N MET A 24 4.50 13.98 3.67
CA MET A 24 3.72 12.75 3.87
C MET A 24 2.19 12.95 3.90
N PRO A 25 1.61 14.01 4.49
CA PRO A 25 0.17 14.26 4.45
C PRO A 25 -0.39 14.35 3.02
N VAL A 26 0.37 14.97 2.10
CA VAL A 26 0.00 15.06 0.68
C VAL A 26 -0.08 13.66 0.09
N TYR A 27 0.93 12.82 0.31
CA TYR A 27 0.90 11.43 -0.16
C TYR A 27 -0.27 10.66 0.42
N ILE A 28 -0.60 10.81 1.70
CA ILE A 28 -1.72 10.10 2.32
C ILE A 28 -3.04 10.52 1.65
N ILE A 29 -3.30 11.82 1.46
CA ILE A 29 -4.54 12.31 0.85
C ILE A 29 -4.73 11.79 -0.58
N TYR A 30 -3.67 11.72 -1.39
CA TYR A 30 -3.77 11.28 -2.79
C TYR A 30 -3.67 9.76 -2.96
N SER A 31 -2.76 9.10 -2.24
CA SER A 31 -2.54 7.65 -2.39
C SER A 31 -3.61 6.83 -1.69
N PHE A 32 -4.09 7.24 -0.51
CA PHE A 32 -5.03 6.43 0.26
C PHE A 32 -6.34 6.14 -0.48
N PRO A 33 -7.01 7.12 -1.13
CA PRO A 33 -8.19 6.84 -1.93
C PRO A 33 -7.88 5.92 -3.12
N VAL A 34 -6.74 6.12 -3.79
CA VAL A 34 -6.31 5.27 -4.91
C VAL A 34 -6.08 3.83 -4.44
N ILE A 35 -5.43 3.64 -3.29
CA ILE A 35 -5.17 2.33 -2.70
C ILE A 35 -6.50 1.62 -2.35
N ILE A 36 -7.46 2.32 -1.74
CA ILE A 36 -8.77 1.74 -1.40
C ILE A 36 -9.59 1.42 -2.65
N LEU A 37 -9.66 2.34 -3.62
CA LEU A 37 -10.52 2.16 -4.78
C LEU A 37 -9.88 1.21 -5.80
N TYR A 38 -8.65 1.48 -6.22
CA TYR A 38 -7.99 0.72 -7.26
C TYR A 38 -7.29 -0.53 -6.70
N GLY A 39 -6.51 -0.37 -5.62
CA GLY A 39 -5.73 -1.46 -5.05
C GLY A 39 -6.59 -2.64 -4.57
N ILE A 40 -7.62 -2.36 -3.76
CA ILE A 40 -8.51 -3.41 -3.24
C ILE A 40 -9.30 -4.07 -4.38
N VAL A 41 -9.87 -3.28 -5.30
CA VAL A 41 -10.68 -3.83 -6.40
C VAL A 41 -9.84 -4.75 -7.30
N THR A 42 -8.64 -4.32 -7.67
CA THR A 42 -7.75 -5.12 -8.52
C THR A 42 -7.21 -6.37 -7.81
N SER A 43 -6.93 -6.29 -6.51
CA SER A 43 -6.57 -7.45 -5.68
C SER A 43 -7.70 -8.49 -5.65
N VAL A 44 -8.95 -8.06 -5.39
CA VAL A 44 -10.11 -8.95 -5.37
C VAL A 44 -10.35 -9.60 -6.74
N ILE A 45 -10.29 -8.82 -7.83
CA ILE A 45 -10.44 -9.36 -9.19
C ILE A 45 -9.34 -10.38 -9.50
N SER A 46 -8.10 -10.07 -9.12
CA SER A 46 -6.94 -10.92 -9.33
C SER A 46 -7.08 -12.26 -8.61
N GLU A 47 -7.47 -12.25 -7.33
CA GLU A 47 -7.68 -13.46 -6.55
C GLU A 47 -8.83 -14.30 -7.12
N LYS A 48 -9.98 -13.67 -7.41
CA LYS A 48 -11.15 -14.38 -7.96
C LYS A 48 -10.87 -14.98 -9.33
N THR A 49 -10.10 -14.29 -10.17
CA THR A 49 -9.69 -14.81 -11.47
C THR A 49 -8.75 -16.01 -11.30
N GLY A 50 -7.79 -15.93 -10.37
CA GLY A 50 -6.92 -17.05 -10.03
C GLY A 50 -7.70 -18.27 -9.55
N GLU A 51 -8.66 -18.08 -8.64
CA GLU A 51 -9.53 -19.14 -8.11
C GLU A 51 -10.37 -19.78 -9.23
N ALA A 52 -10.97 -18.95 -10.10
CA ALA A 52 -11.79 -19.44 -11.20
C ALA A 52 -10.98 -20.29 -12.20
N ILE A 53 -9.76 -19.87 -12.53
CA ILE A 53 -8.89 -20.63 -13.42
C ILE A 53 -8.42 -21.93 -12.76
N ALA A 54 -8.01 -21.89 -11.49
CA ALA A 54 -7.60 -23.09 -10.75
C ALA A 54 -8.73 -24.12 -10.62
N ALA A 55 -9.97 -23.66 -10.42
CA ALA A 55 -11.14 -24.54 -10.42
C ALA A 55 -11.37 -25.18 -11.79
N LYS A 56 -11.17 -24.43 -12.88
CA LYS A 56 -11.33 -24.93 -14.25
C LYS A 56 -10.22 -25.90 -14.67
N THR A 57 -8.98 -25.67 -14.25
CA THR A 57 -7.82 -26.51 -14.59
C THR A 57 -7.59 -27.65 -13.59
N GLN A 58 -8.27 -27.64 -12.45
CA GLN A 58 -8.04 -28.55 -11.32
C GLN A 58 -6.59 -28.49 -10.78
N ASP A 59 -5.88 -27.38 -11.02
CA ASP A 59 -4.52 -27.16 -10.55
C ASP A 59 -4.45 -25.96 -9.60
N LYS A 60 -4.13 -26.23 -8.33
CA LYS A 60 -3.96 -25.20 -7.31
C LYS A 60 -2.80 -24.24 -7.59
N LYS A 61 -1.79 -24.66 -8.36
CA LYS A 61 -0.68 -23.78 -8.76
C LYS A 61 -1.13 -22.71 -9.74
N ALA A 62 -2.14 -23.01 -10.57
CA ALA A 62 -2.71 -22.05 -11.50
C ALA A 62 -3.28 -20.83 -10.78
N GLU A 63 -3.82 -21.01 -9.56
CA GLU A 63 -4.33 -19.91 -8.74
C GLU A 63 -3.24 -18.86 -8.45
N ILE A 64 -2.10 -19.34 -7.95
CA ILE A 64 -0.98 -18.51 -7.54
C ILE A 64 -0.36 -17.82 -8.76
N ILE A 65 -0.18 -18.55 -9.85
CA ILE A 65 0.44 -18.03 -11.07
C ILE A 65 -0.44 -16.95 -11.70
N VAL A 66 -1.75 -17.22 -11.87
CA VAL A 66 -2.67 -16.28 -12.52
C VAL A 66 -2.92 -15.04 -11.67
N SER A 67 -3.15 -15.21 -10.37
CA SER A 67 -3.31 -14.07 -9.46
C SER A 67 -2.03 -13.25 -9.31
N GLY A 68 -0.87 -13.90 -9.31
CA GLY A 68 0.43 -13.21 -9.31
C GLY A 68 0.63 -12.40 -10.60
N ALA A 69 0.38 -13.02 -11.76
CA ALA A 69 0.48 -12.34 -13.06
C ALA A 69 -0.46 -11.12 -13.14
N MET A 70 -1.70 -11.25 -12.68
CA MET A 70 -2.66 -10.16 -12.62
C MET A 70 -2.19 -9.02 -11.70
N HIS A 71 -1.61 -9.32 -10.53
CA HIS A 71 -1.02 -8.31 -9.65
C HIS A 71 0.16 -7.58 -10.28
N VAL A 72 0.97 -8.27 -11.10
CA VAL A 72 2.05 -7.63 -11.86
C VAL A 72 1.47 -6.70 -12.93
N VAL A 73 0.48 -7.16 -13.70
CA VAL A 73 -0.18 -6.36 -14.74
C VAL A 73 -0.84 -5.11 -14.16
N PHE A 74 -1.62 -5.25 -13.08
CA PHE A 74 -2.25 -4.12 -12.39
C PHE A 74 -1.23 -3.24 -11.66
N GLY A 75 -0.14 -3.82 -11.16
CA GLY A 75 0.94 -3.09 -10.51
C GLY A 75 1.73 -2.20 -11.48
N LEU A 76 1.85 -2.59 -12.74
CA LEU A 76 2.64 -1.87 -13.73
C LEU A 76 2.03 -0.54 -14.21
N ILE A 77 0.80 -0.18 -13.78
CA ILE A 77 0.14 1.07 -14.22
C ILE A 77 0.97 2.33 -13.88
N LEU A 78 1.63 2.36 -12.71
CA LEU A 78 2.55 3.45 -12.33
C LEU A 78 4.00 2.96 -12.21
N PHE A 79 4.41 2.04 -13.10
CA PHE A 79 5.75 1.46 -13.11
C PHE A 79 6.15 0.86 -11.75
N TRP A 80 7.35 1.20 -11.25
CA TRP A 80 7.99 0.56 -10.11
C TRP A 80 7.30 0.84 -8.77
N PHE A 81 6.71 2.03 -8.60
CA PHE A 81 6.05 2.40 -7.33
C PHE A 81 4.77 1.58 -7.11
N SER A 82 3.92 1.50 -8.14
CA SER A 82 2.69 0.70 -8.06
C SER A 82 2.98 -0.81 -8.11
N LEU A 83 4.06 -1.23 -8.76
CA LEU A 83 4.49 -2.63 -8.74
C LEU A 83 4.92 -3.06 -7.33
N GLY A 84 5.68 -2.22 -6.62
CA GLY A 84 6.03 -2.48 -5.23
C GLY A 84 4.80 -2.62 -4.34
N ALA A 85 3.82 -1.72 -4.50
CA ALA A 85 2.55 -1.80 -3.79
C ALA A 85 1.75 -3.07 -4.15
N SER A 86 1.69 -3.46 -5.43
CA SER A 86 0.93 -4.65 -5.85
C SER A 86 1.55 -5.96 -5.36
N VAL A 87 2.88 -6.01 -5.22
CA VAL A 87 3.57 -7.14 -4.59
C VAL A 87 3.20 -7.23 -3.10
N LEU A 88 3.16 -6.10 -2.39
CA LEU A 88 2.71 -6.07 -1.00
C LEU A 88 1.25 -6.55 -0.88
N PHE A 89 0.36 -6.11 -1.77
CA PHE A 89 -1.02 -6.60 -1.83
C PHE A 89 -1.08 -8.10 -2.09
N PHE A 90 -0.36 -8.61 -3.08
CA PHE A 90 -0.32 -10.03 -3.38
C PHE A 90 0.15 -10.87 -2.18
N ILE A 91 1.23 -10.46 -1.52
CA ILE A 91 1.72 -11.15 -0.31
C ILE A 91 0.68 -11.10 0.81
N THR A 92 0.06 -9.93 1.02
CA THR A 92 -0.98 -9.73 2.03
C THR A 92 -2.15 -10.68 1.78
N ASP A 93 -2.69 -10.72 0.55
CA ASP A 93 -3.78 -11.61 0.16
C ASP A 93 -3.45 -13.08 0.45
N ARG A 94 -2.23 -13.52 0.11
CA ARG A 94 -1.77 -14.90 0.35
C ARG A 94 -1.68 -15.22 1.85
N ILE A 95 -1.16 -14.30 2.65
CA ILE A 95 -1.08 -14.47 4.11
C ILE A 95 -2.48 -14.53 4.73
N LEU A 96 -3.38 -13.63 4.32
CA LEU A 96 -4.76 -13.61 4.80
C LEU A 96 -5.48 -14.92 4.48
N LYS A 97 -5.38 -15.38 3.23
CA LYS A 97 -6.00 -16.62 2.77
C LYS A 97 -5.43 -17.84 3.50
N TYR A 98 -4.11 -17.91 3.67
CA TYR A 98 -3.46 -19.01 4.39
C TYR A 98 -3.86 -19.09 5.87
N ARG A 99 -4.06 -17.94 6.52
CA ARG A 99 -4.42 -17.88 7.94
C ARG A 99 -5.91 -18.14 8.21
N HIS A 100 -6.75 -18.31 7.17
CA HIS A 100 -8.20 -18.50 7.30
C HIS A 100 -8.86 -17.49 8.26
N TYR A 101 -8.33 -16.27 8.32
CA TYR A 101 -8.74 -15.31 9.32
C TYR A 101 -10.03 -14.64 8.87
N GLU A 102 -11.13 -14.89 9.58
CA GLU A 102 -12.39 -14.21 9.31
C GLU A 102 -12.30 -12.75 9.80
N TYR A 103 -11.90 -11.85 8.90
CA TYR A 103 -11.87 -10.43 9.21
C TYR A 103 -13.28 -9.87 9.30
N ARG A 104 -13.61 -9.31 10.46
CA ARG A 104 -14.86 -8.59 10.65
C ARG A 104 -14.71 -7.19 10.06
N TRP A 105 -15.76 -6.65 9.45
CA TRP A 105 -15.82 -5.25 8.98
C TRP A 105 -15.31 -4.22 10.00
N ARG A 106 -15.53 -4.48 11.29
CA ARG A 106 -15.01 -3.63 12.39
C ARG A 106 -13.49 -3.56 12.42
N GLN A 107 -12.78 -4.63 12.06
CA GLN A 107 -11.31 -4.64 11.99
C GLN A 107 -10.81 -3.86 10.77
N ALA A 108 -11.49 -3.97 9.63
CA ALA A 108 -11.20 -3.15 8.46
C ALA A 108 -11.40 -1.65 8.74
N VAL A 109 -12.48 -1.26 9.43
CA VAL A 109 -12.67 0.14 9.84
C VAL A 109 -11.61 0.57 10.86
N LYS A 110 -11.20 -0.31 11.78
CA LYS A 110 -10.11 -0.02 12.72
C LYS A 110 -8.77 0.18 12.02
N SER A 111 -8.52 -0.45 10.87
CA SER A 111 -7.26 -0.26 10.14
C SER A 111 -7.16 1.14 9.51
N LEU A 112 -8.28 1.85 9.27
CA LEU A 112 -8.24 3.27 8.90
C LEU A 112 -7.60 4.15 9.98
N ALA A 113 -7.53 3.70 11.23
CA ALA A 113 -6.81 4.43 12.26
C ALA A 113 -5.33 4.61 11.90
N VAL A 114 -4.70 3.67 11.19
CA VAL A 114 -3.28 3.75 10.81
C VAL A 114 -2.98 4.95 9.90
N PRO A 115 -3.62 5.10 8.72
CA PRO A 115 -3.40 6.27 7.87
C PRO A 115 -3.91 7.57 8.53
N SER A 116 -5.03 7.53 9.28
CA SER A 116 -5.55 8.74 9.95
C SER A 116 -4.64 9.26 11.06
N VAL A 117 -4.12 8.37 11.91
CA VAL A 117 -3.17 8.76 12.98
C VAL A 117 -1.86 9.25 12.37
N THR A 118 -1.33 8.54 11.37
CA THR A 118 -0.12 8.97 10.65
C THR A 118 -0.31 10.35 10.05
N PHE A 119 -1.46 10.61 9.40
CA PHE A 119 -1.79 11.93 8.85
C PHE A 119 -1.80 13.01 9.93
N CYS A 120 -2.50 12.79 11.05
CA CYS A 120 -2.57 13.77 12.14
C CYS A 120 -1.19 14.07 12.74
N LEU A 121 -0.35 13.05 12.95
CA LEU A 121 1.01 13.22 13.47
C LEU A 121 1.88 14.02 12.51
N CYS A 122 1.84 13.72 11.21
CA CYS A 122 2.59 14.47 10.21
C CYS A 122 2.08 15.91 10.06
N MET A 123 0.76 16.12 10.06
CA MET A 123 0.16 17.46 10.02
C MET A 123 0.53 18.30 11.26
N ALA A 124 0.62 17.70 12.44
CA ALA A 124 1.08 18.39 13.64
C ALA A 124 2.51 18.92 13.49
N VAL A 125 3.40 18.16 12.83
CA VAL A 125 4.76 18.63 12.53
C VAL A 125 4.76 19.76 11.50
N VAL A 126 3.87 19.70 10.49
CA VAL A 126 3.73 20.76 9.48
C VAL A 126 3.29 22.09 10.11
N TRP A 127 2.34 22.07 11.05
CA TRP A 127 1.81 23.28 11.69
C TRP A 127 2.64 23.80 12.86
N TRP A 128 3.60 23.01 13.36
CA TRP A 128 4.45 23.38 14.49
C TRP A 128 5.13 24.75 14.34
N PRO A 129 5.67 25.15 13.16
CA PRO A 129 6.29 26.45 12.97
C PRO A 129 5.31 27.63 13.00
N ASP A 130 4.02 27.42 12.71
CA ASP A 130 3.01 28.48 12.68
C ASP A 130 2.39 28.78 14.07
N LEU A 131 2.72 27.94 15.06
CA LEU A 131 2.23 28.05 16.45
C LEU A 131 3.07 28.99 17.33
N PHE A 132 4.23 29.45 16.86
CA PHE A 132 5.21 30.29 17.57
C PHE A 132 5.71 31.43 16.69
#